data_AF-A0A7W6L459-F1
#
_entry.id   AF-A0A7W6L459-F1
#
_cell.length_a   1.000
_cell.length_b   1.000
_cell.length_c   1.000
_cell.angle_alpha   90.00
_cell.angle_beta   90.00
_cell.angle_gamma   90.00
#
_symmetry.space_group_name_H-M   'P 1'
#
loop_
_entity.id
_entity.type
_entity.pdbx_description
1 polymer ?
#
loop_
_entity_poly.entity_id
_entity_poly.type
_entity_poly.pdbx_seq_one_letter_code
_entity_poly.pdbx_strand_id
1 'polypeptide(L)'
;MLLEVRLSHSSFVIVIPAASVSQKSLHRISLNALDSRDPKRVTIQPACVNVLTRYYINAMKQRPAPRETTDVAASLKMLADALACLKEPGAVEAFLRDLCTPAELEAMSDRWRVVPLLIKGVPYREIHELTQVSVTTIGRVARTLEHGAGGYAAALREQAARPVDSH
;
A
#
# COMPACT_ATOMS: atom_id res chain seq x y z
N MET A 1 -18.20 -17.43 10.41
CA MET A 1 -19.48 -17.01 11.03
C MET A 1 -20.35 -16.46 9.92
N LEU A 2 -21.38 -17.20 9.51
CA LEU A 2 -22.27 -16.81 8.41
C LEU A 2 -23.35 -15.89 8.97
N LEU A 3 -23.53 -14.71 8.38
CA LEU A 3 -24.64 -13.82 8.71
C LEU A 3 -25.69 -13.97 7.59
N GLU A 4 -26.80 -14.65 7.88
CA GLU A 4 -27.95 -14.69 6.97
C GLU A 4 -28.82 -13.46 7.21
N VAL A 5 -29.01 -12.65 6.16
CA VAL A 5 -29.96 -11.54 6.16
C VAL A 5 -31.13 -11.93 5.26
N ARG A 6 -32.32 -12.09 5.84
CA ARG A 6 -33.56 -12.43 5.09
C ARG A 6 -34.44 -11.18 5.01
N LEU A 7 -34.63 -10.63 3.82
CA LEU A 7 -35.58 -9.54 3.56
C LEU A 7 -36.94 -10.11 3.14
N SER A 8 -38.01 -9.51 3.67
CA SER A 8 -39.37 -10.07 3.74
C SER A 8 -40.05 -10.40 2.40
N HIS A 9 -39.56 -9.93 1.23
CA HIS A 9 -40.29 -10.13 -0.04
C HIS A 9 -39.46 -10.59 -1.24
N SER A 10 -38.18 -10.92 -1.08
CA SER A 10 -37.44 -11.69 -2.10
C SER A 10 -36.16 -12.23 -1.47
N SER A 11 -35.93 -13.53 -1.57
CA SER A 11 -34.77 -14.16 -0.93
C SER A 11 -33.50 -13.82 -1.72
N PHE A 12 -32.67 -12.92 -1.19
CA PHE A 12 -31.32 -12.69 -1.69
C PHE A 12 -30.33 -12.92 -0.56
N VAL A 13 -29.38 -13.83 -0.76
CA VAL A 13 -28.37 -14.19 0.24
C VAL A 13 -27.10 -13.42 -0.10
N ILE A 14 -26.68 -12.49 0.78
CA ILE A 14 -25.38 -11.82 0.65
C ILE A 14 -24.39 -12.55 1.57
N VAL A 15 -23.48 -13.31 0.97
CA VAL A 15 -22.38 -13.96 1.70
C VAL A 15 -21.22 -12.97 1.81
N ILE A 16 -20.99 -12.43 3.02
CA ILE A 16 -19.79 -11.60 3.28
C ILE A 16 -18.69 -12.52 3.82
N PRO A 17 -17.54 -12.66 3.13
CA PRO A 17 -16.43 -13.46 3.63
C PRO A 17 -15.85 -12.83 4.90
N ALA A 18 -15.65 -13.67 5.92
CA ALA A 18 -15.20 -13.24 7.26
C ALA A 18 -13.85 -12.50 7.27
N ALA A 19 -13.04 -12.64 6.22
CA ALA A 19 -11.73 -12.00 6.08
C ALA A 19 -11.79 -10.47 5.89
N SER A 20 -12.97 -9.91 5.57
CA SER A 20 -13.09 -8.48 5.19
C SER A 20 -13.68 -7.59 6.30
N VAL A 21 -13.99 -8.13 7.48
CA VAL A 21 -14.55 -7.34 8.59
C VAL A 21 -13.46 -7.06 9.62
N SER A 22 -12.81 -5.90 9.49
CA SER A 22 -11.98 -5.37 10.57
C SER A 22 -12.87 -4.95 11.74
N GLN A 23 -12.60 -5.49 12.94
CA GLN A 23 -13.37 -5.27 14.18
C GLN A 23 -13.64 -3.77 14.49
N LYS A 24 -12.79 -2.86 14.01
CA LYS A 24 -12.95 -1.41 14.22
C LYS A 24 -14.21 -0.82 13.56
N SER A 25 -14.77 -1.46 12.53
CA SER A 25 -16.01 -0.99 11.87
C SER A 25 -17.29 -1.36 12.63
N LEU A 26 -17.21 -2.28 13.60
CA LEU A 26 -18.39 -2.72 14.37
C LEU A 26 -18.78 -1.73 15.48
N HIS A 27 -17.85 -0.88 15.94
CA HIS A 27 -18.07 -0.01 17.10
C HIS A 27 -18.93 1.23 16.82
N ARG A 28 -19.23 1.53 15.54
CA ARG A 28 -20.03 2.72 15.14
C ARG A 28 -21.43 2.38 14.65
N ILE A 29 -21.82 1.11 14.71
CA ILE A 29 -23.20 0.67 14.54
C ILE A 29 -23.81 0.77 15.94
N SER A 30 -24.66 1.77 16.16
CA SER A 30 -25.42 1.90 17.41
C SER A 30 -26.27 0.64 17.60
N LEU A 31 -25.77 -0.32 18.37
CA LEU A 31 -26.51 -1.48 18.84
C LEU A 31 -27.53 -1.01 19.89
N ASN A 32 -28.66 -0.46 19.44
CA ASN A 32 -29.88 -0.53 20.24
C ASN A 32 -30.47 -1.92 20.02
N ALA A 33 -29.84 -2.90 20.67
CA ALA A 33 -30.32 -4.26 20.77
C ALA A 33 -31.26 -4.35 21.97
N LEU A 34 -32.56 -4.57 21.72
CA LEU A 34 -33.50 -5.22 22.64
C LEU A 34 -34.60 -5.79 21.73
N ASP A 35 -35.07 -7.02 21.79
CA ASP A 35 -34.83 -8.19 22.60
C ASP A 35 -35.59 -9.31 21.85
N SER A 36 -34.95 -10.44 21.52
CA SER A 36 -35.60 -11.75 21.30
C SER A 36 -34.56 -12.82 20.92
N ARG A 37 -34.00 -13.45 21.95
CA ARG A 37 -33.71 -14.90 22.11
C ARG A 37 -33.34 -15.79 20.89
N ASP A 38 -32.62 -15.31 19.87
CA ASP A 38 -31.95 -16.20 18.89
C ASP A 38 -30.66 -15.56 18.30
N PRO A 39 -29.45 -16.08 18.60
CA PRO A 39 -28.18 -15.47 18.20
C PRO A 39 -27.86 -15.50 16.69
N LYS A 40 -28.77 -16.01 15.85
CA LYS A 40 -28.57 -16.13 14.40
C LYS A 40 -29.37 -15.15 13.55
N ARG A 41 -30.15 -14.25 14.15
CA ARG A 41 -31.08 -13.39 13.40
C ARG A 41 -30.90 -11.92 13.75
N VAL A 42 -30.23 -11.18 12.87
CA VAL A 42 -30.12 -9.72 12.95
C VAL A 42 -31.03 -9.12 11.89
N THR A 43 -32.11 -8.48 12.33
CA THR A 43 -33.01 -7.72 11.44
C THR A 43 -32.49 -6.28 11.31
N ILE A 44 -32.11 -5.87 10.09
CA ILE A 44 -31.62 -4.51 9.82
C ILE A 44 -32.77 -3.66 9.25
N GLN A 45 -32.96 -2.45 9.79
CA GLN A 45 -33.97 -1.49 9.35
C GLN A 45 -33.78 -1.12 7.85
N PRO A 46 -34.86 -0.97 7.04
CA PRO A 46 -34.74 -0.69 5.59
C PRO A 46 -33.97 0.59 5.24
N ALA A 47 -33.98 1.58 6.13
CA ALA A 47 -33.26 2.84 5.95
C ALA A 47 -31.73 2.68 5.98
N CYS A 48 -31.20 1.70 6.73
CA CYS A 48 -29.76 1.47 6.89
C CYS A 48 -29.14 0.70 5.72
N VAL A 49 -29.95 -0.11 5.03
CA VAL A 49 -29.54 -0.84 3.83
C VAL A 49 -29.12 0.14 2.73
N ASN A 50 -29.82 1.26 2.60
CA ASN A 50 -29.56 2.23 1.53
C ASN A 50 -28.22 2.98 1.71
N VAL A 51 -27.81 3.24 2.95
CA VAL A 51 -26.54 3.92 3.27
C VAL A 51 -25.35 2.97 3.10
N LEU A 52 -25.43 1.74 3.61
CA LEU A 52 -24.38 0.74 3.42
C LEU A 52 -24.22 0.36 1.94
N THR A 53 -25.34 0.24 1.22
CA THR A 53 -25.31 -0.06 -0.23
C THR A 53 -24.73 1.11 -1.03
N ARG A 54 -25.08 2.37 -0.70
CA ARG A 54 -24.43 3.56 -1.32
C ARG A 54 -22.94 3.62 -1.02
N TYR A 55 -22.55 3.33 0.22
CA TYR A 55 -21.15 3.38 0.64
C TYR A 55 -20.33 2.31 -0.08
N TYR A 56 -20.82 1.07 -0.19
CA TYR A 56 -20.13 0.00 -0.92
C TYR A 56 -20.12 0.20 -2.43
N ILE A 57 -21.19 0.72 -3.04
CA ILE A 57 -21.25 0.99 -4.49
C ILE A 57 -20.37 2.19 -4.89
N ASN A 58 -20.29 3.24 -4.06
CA ASN A 58 -19.46 4.41 -4.36
C ASN A 58 -18.00 4.29 -3.89
N ALA A 59 -17.73 3.56 -2.80
CA ALA A 59 -16.35 3.29 -2.37
C ALA A 59 -15.65 2.30 -3.30
N MET A 60 -16.41 1.45 -4.00
CA MET A 60 -15.94 0.68 -5.15
C MET A 60 -16.34 1.38 -6.45
N LYS A 61 -16.01 2.68 -6.60
CA LYS A 61 -15.80 3.26 -7.94
C LYS A 61 -14.87 2.29 -8.67
N GLN A 62 -15.46 1.55 -9.60
CA GLN A 62 -14.78 0.57 -10.42
C GLN A 62 -13.49 1.23 -10.93
N ARG A 63 -12.34 0.63 -10.60
CA ARG A 63 -11.10 0.98 -11.30
C ARG A 63 -11.44 0.81 -12.78
N PRO A 64 -11.25 1.85 -13.63
CA PRO A 64 -11.43 1.71 -15.06
C PRO A 64 -10.67 0.48 -15.55
N ALA A 65 -11.10 -0.13 -16.66
CA ALA A 65 -10.45 -1.29 -17.26
C ALA A 65 -8.91 -1.14 -17.20
N PRO A 66 -8.15 -2.22 -16.93
CA PRO A 66 -6.71 -2.14 -16.75
C PRO A 66 -6.09 -1.30 -17.88
N ARG A 67 -5.44 -0.18 -17.52
CA ARG A 67 -4.70 0.64 -18.49
C ARG A 67 -3.80 -0.27 -19.30
N GLU A 68 -3.80 -0.12 -20.62
CA GLU A 68 -2.92 -0.88 -21.50
C GLU A 68 -1.47 -0.75 -21.02
N THR A 69 -0.69 -1.81 -21.11
CA THR A 69 0.68 -1.86 -20.58
C THR A 69 1.58 -0.76 -21.16
N THR A 70 1.31 -0.36 -22.41
CA THR A 70 1.96 0.76 -23.10
C THR A 70 1.74 2.11 -22.41
N ASP A 71 0.54 2.38 -21.88
CA ASP A 71 0.21 3.62 -21.17
C ASP A 71 0.98 3.74 -19.85
N VAL A 72 1.12 2.63 -19.13
CA VAL A 72 1.88 2.59 -17.88
C VAL A 72 3.37 2.81 -18.11
N ALA A 73 3.94 2.19 -19.15
CA ALA A 73 5.34 2.37 -19.50
C ALA A 73 5.64 3.81 -19.95
N ALA A 74 4.76 4.41 -20.77
CA ALA A 74 4.87 5.81 -21.17
C ALA A 74 4.76 6.77 -19.98
N SER A 75 3.79 6.55 -19.10
CA SER A 75 3.60 7.33 -17.87
C SER A 75 4.81 7.24 -16.94
N LEU A 76 5.40 6.05 -16.78
CA LEU A 76 6.61 5.84 -15.98
C LEU A 76 7.80 6.58 -16.59
N LYS A 77 7.94 6.56 -17.93
CA LYS A 77 9.00 7.30 -18.62
C LYS A 77 8.88 8.80 -18.36
N MET A 78 7.68 9.37 -18.46
CA MET A 78 7.45 10.80 -18.18
C MET A 78 7.85 11.17 -16.75
N LEU A 79 7.51 10.32 -15.76
CA LEU A 79 7.92 10.52 -14.37
C LEU A 79 9.44 10.44 -14.20
N ALA A 80 10.09 9.46 -14.85
CA ALA A 80 11.54 9.30 -14.80
C ALA A 80 12.26 10.52 -15.41
N ASP A 81 11.77 11.03 -16.55
CA ASP A 81 12.32 12.22 -17.20
C ASP A 81 12.17 13.45 -16.28
N ALA A 82 11.03 13.61 -15.59
CA ALA A 82 10.84 14.69 -14.62
C ALA A 82 11.82 14.61 -13.44
N LEU A 83 12.02 13.42 -12.87
CA LEU A 83 13.00 13.19 -11.79
C LEU A 83 14.43 13.48 -12.26
N ALA A 84 14.78 13.11 -13.48
CA ALA A 84 16.12 13.33 -14.05
C ALA A 84 16.46 14.82 -14.28
N CYS A 85 15.45 15.68 -14.40
CA CYS A 85 15.65 17.13 -14.51
C CYS A 85 16.04 17.79 -13.17
N LEU A 86 15.76 17.15 -12.04
CA LEU A 86 16.05 17.69 -10.71
C LEU A 86 17.50 17.38 -10.33
N LYS A 87 18.35 18.42 -10.24
CA LYS A 87 19.79 18.28 -9.96
C LYS A 87 20.12 18.30 -8.47
N GLU A 88 19.32 19.03 -7.69
CA GLU A 88 19.55 19.24 -6.26
C GLU A 88 18.82 18.20 -5.41
N PRO A 89 19.48 17.59 -4.41
CA PRO A 89 18.83 16.63 -3.51
C PRO A 89 17.58 17.19 -2.83
N GLY A 90 17.61 18.45 -2.40
CA GLY A 90 16.46 19.11 -1.77
C GLY A 90 15.27 19.28 -2.71
N ALA A 91 15.51 19.48 -4.02
CA ALA A 91 14.44 19.57 -5.01
C ALA A 91 13.79 18.20 -5.25
N VAL A 92 14.59 17.13 -5.27
CA VAL A 92 14.07 15.74 -5.35
C VAL A 92 13.26 15.40 -4.11
N GLU A 93 13.72 15.77 -2.91
CA GLU A 93 12.99 15.52 -1.67
C GLU A 93 11.64 16.23 -1.64
N ALA A 94 11.59 17.52 -2.01
CA ALA A 94 10.34 18.27 -2.10
C ALA A 94 9.37 17.62 -3.09
N PHE A 95 9.86 17.27 -4.29
CA PHE A 95 9.06 16.59 -5.30
C PHE A 95 8.46 15.26 -4.80
N LEU A 96 9.26 14.45 -4.10
CA LEU A 96 8.78 13.18 -3.54
C LEU A 96 7.76 13.38 -2.42
N ARG A 97 7.88 14.44 -1.61
CA ARG A 97 6.90 14.78 -0.57
C ARG A 97 5.55 15.21 -1.15
N ASP A 98 5.55 15.86 -2.31
CA ASP A 98 4.31 16.22 -3.01
C ASP A 98 3.66 15.02 -3.71
N LEU A 99 4.48 14.11 -4.27
CA LEU A 99 4.02 12.97 -5.05
C LEU A 99 3.58 11.77 -4.20
N CYS A 100 4.28 11.50 -3.11
CA CYS A 100 4.15 10.26 -2.36
C CYS A 100 3.51 10.48 -0.99
N THR A 101 2.82 9.44 -0.52
CA THR A 101 2.37 9.37 0.87
C THR A 101 3.56 9.12 1.81
N PRO A 102 3.43 9.46 3.11
CA PRO A 102 4.50 9.19 4.09
C PRO A 102 4.94 7.72 4.14
N ALA A 103 4.00 6.78 4.00
CA ALA A 103 4.32 5.34 4.00
C ALA A 103 5.09 4.89 2.76
N GLU A 104 4.84 5.51 1.60
CA GLU A 104 5.61 5.23 0.38
C GLU A 104 7.03 5.79 0.49
N LEU A 105 7.19 6.99 1.05
CA LEU A 105 8.50 7.58 1.34
C LEU A 105 9.31 6.71 2.31
N GLU A 106 8.69 6.25 3.39
CA GLU A 106 9.30 5.34 4.35
C GLU A 106 9.73 4.04 3.65
N ALA A 107 8.84 3.40 2.89
CA ALA A 107 9.14 2.17 2.18
C ALA A 107 10.26 2.32 1.14
N MET A 108 10.35 3.46 0.45
CA MET A 108 11.44 3.74 -0.49
C MET A 108 12.76 3.97 0.25
N SER A 109 12.72 4.74 1.34
CA SER A 109 13.89 5.05 2.16
C SER A 109 14.48 3.80 2.82
N ASP A 110 13.62 2.94 3.36
CA ASP A 110 14.00 1.64 3.95
C ASP A 110 14.70 0.74 2.94
N ARG A 111 14.14 0.64 1.72
CA ARG A 111 14.76 -0.14 0.64
C ARG A 111 16.14 0.40 0.30
N TRP A 112 16.29 1.72 0.19
CA TRP A 112 17.57 2.35 -0.12
C TRP A 112 18.61 2.17 1.00
N ARG A 113 18.22 2.31 2.28
CA ARG A 113 19.12 2.18 3.44
C ARG A 113 19.79 0.81 3.53
N VAL A 114 19.12 -0.23 3.03
CA VAL A 114 19.63 -1.61 3.00
C VAL A 114 20.68 -1.82 1.91
N VAL A 115 20.61 -1.11 0.79
CA VAL A 115 21.48 -1.29 -0.39
C VAL A 115 22.99 -1.25 -0.06
N PRO A 116 23.54 -0.23 0.62
CA PRO A 116 24.98 -0.18 0.89
C PRO A 116 25.45 -1.30 1.82
N LEU A 117 24.59 -1.82 2.70
CA LEU A 117 24.92 -2.94 3.59
C LEU A 117 24.96 -4.26 2.83
N LEU A 118 24.03 -4.46 1.89
CA LEU A 118 24.03 -5.64 1.02
C LEU A 118 25.30 -5.71 0.16
N ILE A 119 25.75 -4.57 -0.38
CA ILE A 119 26.98 -4.50 -1.19
C ILE A 119 28.23 -4.80 -0.35
N LYS A 120 28.23 -4.41 0.93
CA LYS A 120 29.28 -4.76 1.89
C LYS A 120 29.24 -6.23 2.32
N GLY A 121 28.27 -7.02 1.87
CA GLY A 121 28.12 -8.43 2.24
C GLY A 121 27.64 -8.65 3.68
N VAL A 122 27.00 -7.64 4.28
CA VAL A 122 26.49 -7.75 5.66
C VAL A 122 25.37 -8.81 5.71
N PRO A 123 25.39 -9.74 6.68
CA PRO A 123 24.33 -10.75 6.82
C PRO A 123 22.95 -10.12 7.05
N TYR A 124 21.89 -10.70 6.48
CA TYR A 124 20.53 -10.11 6.52
C TYR A 124 19.99 -9.86 7.93
N ARG A 125 20.38 -10.72 8.89
CA ARG A 125 20.00 -10.53 10.30
C ARG A 125 20.60 -9.25 10.87
N GLU A 126 21.88 -9.02 10.61
CA GLU A 126 22.57 -7.81 11.08
C GLU A 126 22.04 -6.57 10.36
N ILE A 127 21.73 -6.66 9.06
CA ILE A 127 21.05 -5.58 8.34
C ILE A 127 19.72 -5.24 9.03
N HIS A 128 18.89 -6.23 9.36
CA HIS A 128 17.64 -6.01 10.09
C HIS A 128 17.89 -5.36 11.46
N GLU A 129 18.89 -5.80 12.21
CA GLU A 129 19.22 -5.18 13.51
C GLU A 129 19.64 -3.71 13.37
N LEU A 130 20.39 -3.36 12.32
CA LEU A 130 20.87 -2.01 12.05
C LEU A 130 19.81 -1.06 11.45
N THR A 131 18.91 -1.58 10.62
CA THR A 131 17.96 -0.76 9.85
C THR A 131 16.52 -0.91 10.29
N GLN A 132 16.19 -1.94 11.07
CA GLN A 132 14.82 -2.36 11.42
C GLN A 132 13.95 -2.73 10.21
N VAL A 133 14.56 -2.88 9.03
CA VAL A 133 13.85 -3.31 7.81
C VAL A 133 13.69 -4.82 7.84
N SER A 134 12.47 -5.31 7.57
CA SER A 134 12.17 -6.75 7.62
C SER A 134 13.08 -7.58 6.70
N VAL A 135 13.44 -8.77 7.15
CA VAL A 135 14.27 -9.72 6.36
C VAL A 135 13.62 -10.06 5.01
N THR A 136 12.30 -10.07 4.94
CA THR A 136 11.56 -10.27 3.68
C THR A 136 11.75 -9.12 2.69
N THR A 137 11.80 -7.88 3.18
CA THR A 137 12.12 -6.70 2.35
C THR A 137 13.58 -6.70 1.94
N ILE A 138 14.50 -6.99 2.87
CA ILE A 138 15.94 -7.11 2.59
C ILE A 138 16.18 -8.12 1.45
N GLY A 139 15.58 -9.31 1.52
CA GLY A 139 15.70 -10.33 0.48
C GLY A 139 15.16 -9.89 -0.89
N ARG A 140 14.08 -9.09 -0.92
CA ARG A 140 13.56 -8.52 -2.18
C ARG A 140 14.53 -7.50 -2.78
N VAL A 141 15.14 -6.66 -1.94
CA VAL A 141 16.14 -5.68 -2.39
C VAL A 141 17.38 -6.40 -2.93
N ALA A 142 17.89 -7.41 -2.22
CA ALA A 142 19.04 -8.22 -2.66
C ALA A 142 18.79 -8.87 -4.04
N ARG A 143 17.65 -9.53 -4.23
CA ARG A 143 17.30 -10.10 -5.54
C ARG A 143 17.26 -9.05 -6.65
N THR A 144 16.73 -7.86 -6.35
CA THR A 144 16.62 -6.76 -7.33
C THR A 144 17.97 -6.12 -7.61
N LEU A 145 18.91 -6.13 -6.67
CA LEU A 145 20.29 -5.69 -6.90
C LEU A 145 21.01 -6.61 -7.90
N GLU A 146 20.80 -7.91 -7.79
CA GLU A 146 21.45 -8.91 -8.66
C GLU A 146 20.78 -9.03 -10.04
N HIS A 147 19.45 -9.02 -10.09
CA HIS A 147 18.66 -9.38 -11.29
C HIS A 147 17.67 -8.29 -11.74
N GLY A 148 17.75 -7.08 -11.18
CA GLY A 148 16.84 -5.99 -11.51
C GLY A 148 17.29 -5.15 -12.70
N ALA A 149 16.66 -3.99 -12.87
CA ALA A 149 16.94 -3.05 -13.97
C ALA A 149 18.25 -2.25 -13.81
N GLY A 150 19.09 -2.55 -12.81
CA GLY A 150 20.37 -1.87 -12.58
C GLY A 150 20.30 -0.47 -11.95
N GLY A 151 19.10 0.04 -11.63
CA GLY A 151 18.92 1.40 -11.09
C GLY A 151 19.65 1.67 -9.76
N TYR A 152 19.70 0.69 -8.85
CA TYR A 152 20.47 0.83 -7.62
C TYR A 152 21.98 1.00 -7.87
N ALA A 153 22.54 0.21 -8.78
CA ALA A 153 23.97 0.28 -9.12
C ALA A 153 24.32 1.62 -9.80
N ALA A 154 23.42 2.13 -10.65
CA ALA A 154 23.59 3.45 -11.26
C ALA A 154 23.59 4.56 -10.20
N ALA A 155 22.61 4.58 -9.30
CA ALA A 155 22.51 5.60 -8.25
C ALA A 155 23.74 5.63 -7.31
N LEU A 156 24.27 4.46 -6.95
CA LEU A 156 25.49 4.37 -6.13
C LEU A 156 26.73 4.90 -6.84
N ARG A 157 26.86 4.63 -8.14
CA ARG A 157 27.96 5.14 -8.95
C ARG A 157 27.94 6.66 -9.00
N GLU A 158 26.77 7.26 -9.21
CA GLU A 158 26.61 8.72 -9.21
C GLU A 158 26.89 9.34 -7.83
N GLN A 159 26.46 8.69 -6.74
CA GLN A 159 26.82 9.14 -5.39
C GLN A 159 28.32 9.11 -5.12
N ALA A 160 29.03 8.07 -5.59
CA ALA A 160 30.48 7.98 -5.43
C ALA A 160 31.24 9.01 -6.28
N ALA A 161 30.65 9.48 -7.38
CA ALA A 161 31.24 10.49 -8.27
C ALA A 161 31.01 11.92 -7.78
N ARG A 162 30.05 12.15 -6.87
CA ARG A 162 29.76 13.49 -6.35
C ARG A 162 30.85 13.93 -5.35
N PRO A 163 31.49 15.09 -5.54
CA PRO A 163 32.41 15.63 -4.55
C PRO A 163 31.66 15.87 -3.23
N VAL A 164 32.24 15.41 -2.13
CA VAL A 164 31.66 15.61 -0.79
C VAL A 164 31.88 17.07 -0.42
N ASP A 165 30.88 17.91 -0.66
CA ASP A 165 30.85 19.26 -0.11
C ASP A 165 30.74 19.11 1.41
N SER A 166 31.88 19.36 2.06
CA SER A 166 32.06 19.27 3.50
C SER A 166 31.39 20.50 4.13
N HIS A 167 30.30 20.27 4.86
CA HIS A 167 29.72 21.26 5.76
C HIS A 167 29.92 20.83 7.21
#